data_AF-A0A969JK67-F1
#
_entry.id   AF-A0A969JK67-F1
#
_cell.length_a   1.000
_cell.length_b   1.000
_cell.length_c   1.000
_cell.angle_alpha   90.00
_cell.angle_beta   90.00
_cell.angle_gamma   90.00
#
_symmetry.space_group_name_H-M   'P 1'
#
loop_
_entity.id
_entity.type
_entity.pdbx_description
1 polymer ?
#
loop_
_entity_poly.entity_id
_entity_poly.type
_entity_poly.pdbx_seq_one_letter_code
_entity_poly.pdbx_strand_id
1 'polypeptide(L)'
;MTLGIKINPIFQEEQLASLPAISIELIKKFDSDIFFILSDDGEPRYFLLNNPLIASLQAAQNQQLHVVDREIWLASGPLVINKFLDDLPQYLLKAATDFELKQ
;
A
#
# COMPACT_ATOMS: atom_id res chain seq x y z
N MET A 1 8.33 -0.74 23.86
CA MET A 1 8.44 -1.75 22.80
C MET A 1 8.07 -1.06 21.50
N THR A 2 9.05 -0.55 20.77
CA THR A 2 8.81 0.12 19.47
C THR A 2 8.79 -0.96 18.40
N LEU A 3 7.63 -1.17 17.75
CA LEU A 3 7.55 -2.00 16.55
C LEU A 3 8.55 -1.42 15.52
N GLY A 4 9.46 -2.26 15.01
CA GLY A 4 10.52 -1.89 14.07
C GLY A 4 10.03 -1.54 12.66
N ILE A 5 8.96 -0.77 12.53
CA ILE A 5 8.47 -0.28 11.24
C ILE A 5 9.39 0.86 10.79
N LYS A 6 10.23 0.61 9.79
CA LYS A 6 11.04 1.65 9.15
C LYS A 6 10.13 2.50 8.26
N ILE A 7 9.83 3.72 8.69
CA ILE A 7 9.12 4.71 7.87
C ILE A 7 10.16 5.43 7.00
N ASN A 8 9.92 5.50 5.68
CA ASN A 8 10.79 6.22 4.76
C ASN A 8 10.92 7.69 5.22
N PRO A 9 12.14 8.24 5.34
CA PRO A 9 12.37 9.58 5.87
C PRO A 9 11.64 10.70 5.11
N ILE A 10 11.25 10.48 3.84
CA ILE A 10 10.45 11.44 3.08
C ILE A 10 9.11 11.75 3.80
N PHE A 11 8.52 10.79 4.51
CA PHE A 11 7.28 10.99 5.26
C PHE A 11 7.47 11.65 6.64
N GLN A 12 8.72 11.96 7.03
CA GLN A 12 9.02 12.60 8.33
C GLN A 12 9.14 14.12 8.23
N GLU A 13 9.44 14.66 7.05
CA GLU A 13 9.63 16.11 6.85
C GLU A 13 8.33 16.86 6.52
N GLU A 14 7.30 16.16 6.04
CA GLU A 14 6.05 16.79 5.61
C GLU A 14 4.99 16.75 6.72
N GLN A 15 4.61 17.94 7.18
CA GLN A 15 3.54 18.11 8.16
C GLN A 15 2.27 17.41 7.67
N LEU A 16 1.78 16.48 8.49
CA LEU A 16 0.65 15.54 8.31
C LEU A 16 -0.69 16.11 7.76
N ALA A 17 -0.78 17.40 7.45
CA ALA A 17 -2.03 18.06 7.08
C ALA A 17 -2.44 17.83 5.61
N SER A 18 -1.50 17.43 4.73
CA SER A 18 -1.80 17.09 3.34
C SER A 18 -0.88 15.98 2.84
N LEU A 19 -1.45 14.93 2.25
CA LEU A 19 -0.66 13.96 1.50
C LEU A 19 0.11 14.70 0.38
N PRO A 20 1.44 14.62 0.34
CA PRO A 20 2.25 15.31 -0.66
C PRO A 20 1.91 14.81 -2.06
N ALA A 21 1.73 15.74 -3.00
CA ALA A 21 1.71 15.40 -4.41
C ALA A 21 3.15 15.07 -4.85
N ILE A 22 3.48 13.78 -4.94
CA ILE A 22 4.78 13.31 -5.42
C ILE A 22 4.77 13.09 -6.94
N SER A 23 5.88 13.41 -7.60
CA SER A 23 6.08 13.04 -9.01
C SER A 23 6.19 11.52 -9.17
N ILE A 24 5.57 10.96 -10.21
CA ILE A 24 5.64 9.53 -10.53
C ILE A 24 7.07 9.05 -10.81
N GLU A 25 7.97 9.93 -11.23
CA GLU A 25 9.38 9.60 -11.46
C GLU A 25 10.10 9.21 -10.17
N LEU A 26 9.61 9.69 -9.02
CA LEU A 26 10.15 9.36 -7.71
C LEU A 26 9.62 8.03 -7.17
N ILE A 27 8.69 7.37 -7.86
CA ILE A 27 8.00 6.18 -7.34
C ILE A 27 8.95 5.04 -6.99
N LYS A 28 10.07 4.92 -7.72
CA LYS A 28 11.13 3.94 -7.42
C LYS A 28 11.78 4.13 -6.04
N LYS A 29 11.75 5.34 -5.47
CA LYS A 29 12.23 5.57 -4.09
C LYS A 29 11.29 5.00 -3.03
N PHE A 30 10.08 4.61 -3.42
CA PHE A 30 9.05 4.01 -2.58
C PHE A 30 8.79 2.55 -2.97
N ASP A 31 9.72 1.93 -3.69
CA ASP A 31 9.62 0.49 -3.98
C ASP A 31 9.62 -0.30 -2.67
N SER A 32 8.70 -1.24 -2.56
CA SER A 32 8.35 -1.94 -1.33
C SER A 32 8.00 -3.39 -1.63
N ASP A 33 7.93 -4.22 -0.60
CA ASP A 33 7.48 -5.60 -0.76
C ASP A 33 5.99 -5.66 -1.12
N ILE A 34 5.18 -4.75 -0.57
CA ILE A 34 3.74 -4.62 -0.81
C ILE A 34 3.38 -3.16 -1.06
N PHE A 35 2.59 -2.89 -2.10
CA PHE A 35 2.19 -1.55 -2.51
C PHE A 35 0.66 -1.41 -2.56
N PHE A 36 0.12 -0.50 -1.75
CA PHE A 36 -1.32 -0.22 -1.70
C PHE A 36 -1.67 1.05 -2.47
N ILE A 37 -2.67 0.96 -3.34
CA ILE A 37 -3.22 2.08 -4.12
C ILE A 37 -4.63 2.37 -3.61
N LEU A 38 -4.81 3.55 -3.05
CA LEU A 38 -6.13 4.02 -2.62
C LEU A 38 -7.01 4.33 -3.84
N SER A 39 -8.22 3.79 -3.88
CA SER A 39 -9.25 4.19 -4.84
C SER A 39 -10.53 4.65 -4.14
N ASP A 40 -11.21 5.64 -4.72
CA ASP A 40 -12.46 6.20 -4.20
C ASP A 40 -13.68 5.35 -4.60
N ASP A 41 -13.57 4.50 -5.64
CA ASP A 41 -14.67 3.67 -6.18
C ASP A 41 -14.31 2.17 -6.23
N GLY A 42 -13.18 1.78 -5.65
CA GLY A 42 -12.65 0.41 -5.74
C GLY A 42 -12.12 0.03 -7.13
N GLU A 43 -12.30 0.90 -8.13
CA GLU A 43 -11.77 0.67 -9.47
C GLU A 43 -10.28 1.06 -9.50
N PRO A 44 -9.42 0.25 -10.12
CA PRO A 44 -8.04 0.63 -10.29
C PRO A 44 -7.97 1.92 -11.10
N ARG A 45 -7.19 2.89 -10.62
CA ARG A 45 -6.77 4.02 -11.45
C ARG A 45 -5.97 3.47 -12.63
N TYR A 46 -6.67 3.21 -13.74
CA TYR A 46 -6.13 2.51 -14.93
C TYR A 46 -4.87 3.20 -15.46
N PHE A 47 -4.78 4.52 -15.31
CA PHE A 47 -3.59 5.29 -15.68
C PHE A 47 -2.35 4.99 -14.81
N LEU A 48 -2.52 4.63 -13.53
CA LEU A 48 -1.42 4.23 -12.65
C LEU A 48 -0.98 2.80 -12.97
N LEU A 49 -1.94 1.87 -13.11
CA LEU A 49 -1.61 0.46 -13.39
C LEU A 49 -0.90 0.25 -14.72
N ASN A 50 -1.21 1.06 -15.74
CA ASN A 50 -0.57 0.97 -17.05
C ASN A 50 0.71 1.82 -17.15
N ASN A 51 1.14 2.48 -16.08
CA ASN A 51 2.37 3.27 -16.11
C ASN A 51 3.61 2.35 -16.06
N PRO A 52 4.55 2.45 -17.03
CA PRO A 52 5.76 1.63 -17.03
C PRO A 52 6.61 1.76 -15.76
N LEU A 53 6.58 2.92 -15.10
CA LEU A 53 7.30 3.15 -13.84
C LEU A 53 6.69 2.34 -12.69
N ILE A 54 5.36 2.19 -12.65
CA ILE A 54 4.67 1.33 -11.68
C ILE A 54 4.94 -0.15 -11.99
N ALA A 55 4.83 -0.55 -13.26
CA ALA A 55 5.14 -1.91 -13.68
C ALA A 55 6.60 -2.33 -13.40
N SER A 56 7.50 -1.35 -13.26
CA SER A 56 8.91 -1.58 -12.93
C SER A 56 9.21 -1.82 -11.44
N LEU A 57 8.23 -1.60 -10.54
CA LEU A 57 8.38 -1.80 -9.11
C LEU A 57 8.44 -3.29 -8.76
N GLN A 58 9.19 -3.65 -7.72
CA GLN A 58 9.27 -5.00 -7.20
C GLN A 58 7.89 -5.50 -6.74
N ALA A 59 7.10 -4.67 -6.05
CA ALA A 59 5.74 -5.02 -5.65
C ALA A 59 4.85 -5.38 -6.86
N ALA A 60 4.97 -4.65 -7.98
CA ALA A 60 4.19 -4.94 -9.19
C ALA A 60 4.62 -6.27 -9.83
N GLN A 61 5.92 -6.51 -9.93
CA GLN A 61 6.47 -7.75 -10.50
C GLN A 61 6.12 -8.98 -9.65
N ASN A 62 6.04 -8.81 -8.33
CA ASN A 62 5.71 -9.87 -7.37
C ASN A 62 4.20 -10.02 -7.12
N GLN A 63 3.34 -9.35 -7.89
CA GLN A 63 1.88 -9.36 -7.71
C GLN A 63 1.40 -8.90 -6.33
N GLN A 64 2.18 -8.03 -5.68
CA GLN A 64 1.92 -7.43 -4.37
C GLN A 64 1.43 -5.98 -4.51
N LEU A 65 0.75 -5.67 -5.60
CA LEU A 65 0.14 -4.37 -5.86
C LEU A 65 -1.37 -4.48 -5.68
N HIS A 66 -1.91 -3.79 -4.69
CA HIS A 66 -3.29 -3.94 -4.25
C HIS A 66 -4.03 -2.62 -4.32
N VAL A 67 -5.17 -2.61 -4.99
CA VAL A 67 -6.12 -1.49 -4.93
C VAL A 67 -7.02 -1.72 -3.74
N VAL A 68 -7.17 -0.69 -2.90
CA VAL A 68 -7.92 -0.75 -1.65
C VAL A 68 -8.88 0.41 -1.53
N ASP A 69 -9.95 0.20 -0.76
CA ASP A 69 -10.98 1.20 -0.51
C ASP A 69 -10.44 2.34 0.37
N ARG A 70 -10.43 3.55 -0.19
CA ARG A 70 -9.97 4.74 0.51
C ARG A 70 -10.80 5.06 1.76
N GLU A 71 -12.11 4.78 1.76
CA GLU A 71 -12.97 5.04 2.92
C GLU A 71 -12.59 4.16 4.11
N ILE A 72 -12.02 2.99 3.87
CA ILE A 72 -11.53 2.09 4.92
C ILE A 72 -10.08 2.45 5.30
N TRP A 73 -9.23 2.76 4.32
CA TRP A 73 -7.78 2.90 4.51
C TRP A 73 -7.28 4.30 4.87
N LEU A 74 -8.07 5.35 4.60
CA LEU A 74 -7.70 6.75 4.88
C LEU A 74 -8.58 7.42 5.93
N ALA A 75 -9.77 6.89 6.20
CA ALA A 75 -10.66 7.50 7.19
C ALA A 75 -10.19 7.21 8.62
N SER A 76 -10.63 8.05 9.55
CA SER A 76 -10.30 7.95 10.97
C SER A 76 -11.52 7.65 11.82
N GLY A 77 -11.32 6.92 12.92
CA GLY A 77 -12.35 6.61 13.91
C GLY A 77 -12.39 5.12 14.27
N PRO A 78 -12.93 4.76 15.46
CA PRO A 78 -12.86 3.39 15.97
C PRO A 78 -13.51 2.34 15.05
N LEU A 79 -14.63 2.69 14.42
CA LEU A 79 -15.33 1.78 13.51
C LEU A 79 -14.56 1.52 12.23
N VAL A 80 -13.91 2.56 11.69
CA VAL A 80 -13.08 2.45 10.48
C VAL A 80 -11.83 1.64 10.78
N ILE A 81 -11.18 1.89 11.94
CA ILE A 81 -9.99 1.14 12.36
C ILE A 81 -10.29 -0.36 12.45
N ASN A 82 -11.44 -0.75 13.01
CA ASN A 82 -11.82 -2.17 13.04
C ASN A 82 -11.95 -2.75 11.64
N LYS A 83 -12.64 -2.04 10.72
CA LYS A 83 -12.74 -2.49 9.32
C LYS A 83 -11.39 -2.61 8.64
N PHE A 84 -10.49 -1.64 8.85
CA PHE A 84 -9.12 -1.70 8.33
C PHE A 84 -8.35 -2.90 8.86
N LEU A 85 -8.46 -3.18 10.17
CA LEU A 85 -7.83 -4.36 10.79
C LEU A 85 -8.42 -5.68 10.29
N ASP A 86 -9.71 -5.72 9.96
CA ASP A 86 -10.36 -6.89 9.35
C ASP A 86 -9.95 -7.07 7.87
N ASP A 87 -9.60 -5.98 7.19
CA ASP A 87 -9.23 -5.95 5.77
C ASP A 87 -7.75 -6.31 5.53
N LEU A 88 -6.84 -5.88 6.42
CA LEU A 88 -5.40 -6.15 6.33
C LEU A 88 -4.99 -7.63 6.11
N PRO A 89 -5.58 -8.62 6.81
CA PRO A 89 -5.15 -10.02 6.72
C PRO A 89 -5.19 -10.58 5.30
N GLN A 90 -6.12 -10.16 4.44
CA GLN A 90 -6.26 -10.70 3.09
C GLN A 90 -5.04 -10.38 2.19
N TYR A 91 -4.32 -9.30 2.50
CA TYR A 91 -3.15 -8.87 1.75
C TYR A 91 -1.85 -9.39 2.38
N LEU A 92 -1.77 -9.38 3.71
CA LEU A 92 -0.56 -9.76 4.43
C LEU A 92 -0.40 -11.29 4.55
N LEU A 93 -1.50 -12.04 4.68
CA LEU A 93 -1.44 -13.49 4.88
C LEU A 93 -1.34 -14.28 3.59
N LYS A 94 -1.57 -13.65 2.42
CA LYS A 94 -1.34 -14.32 1.13
C LYS A 94 0.13 -14.67 0.92
N ALA A 95 1.05 -13.94 1.56
CA ALA A 95 2.48 -14.29 1.63
C ALA A 95 2.77 -15.51 2.53
N ALA A 96 1.86 -15.90 3.43
CA ALA A 96 2.01 -17.03 4.34
C ALA A 96 1.43 -18.34 3.80
N THR A 97 0.44 -18.30 2.89
CA THR A 97 -0.17 -19.51 2.34
C THR A 97 0.77 -20.32 1.44
N ASP A 98 1.79 -19.68 0.86
CA ASP A 98 2.88 -20.38 0.14
C ASP A 98 3.83 -21.15 1.06
N PHE A 99 3.77 -20.91 2.37
CA PHE A 99 4.58 -21.60 3.38
C PHE A 99 3.98 -22.95 3.79
N GLU A 100 2.65 -23.12 3.67
CA GLU A 100 1.97 -24.37 4.02
C GLU A 100 1.95 -25.40 2.87
N LEU A 101 2.25 -25.00 1.64
CA LEU A 101 2.33 -25.90 0.48
C LEU A 101 3.74 -26.49 0.24
N LYS A 102 4.68 -26.27 1.18
CA LYS A 102 6.07 -26.78 1.13
C LYS A 102 6.48 -27.61 2.35
N GLN A 103 5.52 -28.18 3.08
CA GLN A 103 5.81 -29.18 4.12
C GLN A 103 5.58 -30.60 3.61
#